data_AF-A0A9E1M7F7-F1
#
_entry.id   AF-A0A9E1M7F7-F1
#
_cell.length_a   1.000
_cell.length_b   1.000
_cell.length_c   1.000
_cell.angle_alpha   90.00
_cell.angle_beta   90.00
_cell.angle_gamma   90.00
#
_symmetry.space_group_name_H-M   'P 1'
#
loop_
_entity.id
_entity.type
_entity.pdbx_description
1 polymer ?
#
loop_
_entity_poly.entity_id
_entity_poly.type
_entity_poly.pdbx_seq_one_letter_code
_entity_poly.pdbx_strand_id
1 'polypeptide(L)'
;MYVNITGSKNNKDVYITQSYRKPNGKTSSRIYRKLGKYNDLLEQFSGDSNKLMAWAKEEAAKDTAEYNAKKEKVSIDFSQTY
;
A
#
# COMPACT_ATOMS: atom_id res chain seq x y z
N MET A 1 4.47 1.99 -3.08
CA MET A 1 3.43 2.16 -2.04
C MET A 1 4.12 2.20 -0.68
N TYR A 2 3.44 2.59 0.40
CA TYR A 2 4.05 2.67 1.74
C TYR A 2 3.07 2.27 2.85
N VAL A 3 3.61 1.83 3.99
CA VAL A 3 2.81 1.50 5.18
C VAL A 3 2.43 2.78 5.91
N ASN A 4 1.16 2.93 6.25
CA ASN A 4 0.61 4.03 7.01
C ASN A 4 -0.20 3.48 8.19
N ILE A 5 0.11 3.93 9.40
CA ILE A 5 -0.62 3.54 10.61
C ILE A 5 -1.39 4.76 11.08
N THR A 6 -2.71 4.68 11.12
CA THR A 6 -3.58 5.81 11.50
C THR A 6 -4.61 5.37 12.52
N GLY A 7 -4.95 6.26 13.45
CA GLY A 7 -6.01 6.03 14.42
C GLY A 7 -5.68 6.63 15.78
N SER A 8 -6.49 6.29 16.79
CA SER A 8 -6.29 6.71 18.17
C SER A 8 -5.39 5.72 18.93
N LYS A 9 -4.91 6.09 20.11
CA LYS A 9 -3.93 5.31 20.89
C LYS A 9 -4.29 3.81 21.02
N ASN A 10 -5.57 3.50 21.19
CA ASN A 10 -6.10 2.14 21.40
C ASN A 10 -6.82 1.57 20.17
N ASN A 11 -6.99 2.36 19.11
CA ASN A 11 -7.67 1.93 17.90
C ASN A 11 -6.88 2.43 16.69
N LYS A 12 -5.77 1.74 16.43
CA LYS A 12 -4.90 2.00 15.28
C LYS A 12 -5.17 0.95 14.21
N ASP A 13 -5.24 1.41 12.98
CA ASP A 13 -5.33 0.57 11.79
C ASP A 13 -4.06 0.71 10.95
N VAL A 14 -3.64 -0.38 10.34
CA VAL A 14 -2.49 -0.44 9.44
C VAL A 14 -2.98 -0.52 8.00
N TYR A 15 -2.50 0.40 7.17
CA TYR A 15 -2.86 0.54 5.76
C TYR A 15 -1.62 0.49 4.86
N ILE A 16 -1.78 -0.03 3.65
CA ILE A 16 -0.89 0.22 2.54
C ILE A 16 -1.48 1.38 1.74
N THR A 17 -0.71 2.46 1.66
CA THR A 17 -1.09 3.67 0.94
C THR A 17 -0.31 3.77 -0.36
N GLN A 18 -1.02 4.07 -1.44
CA GLN A 18 -0.43 4.32 -2.74
C GLN A 18 -0.39 5.83 -3.00
N SER A 19 0.82 6.36 -3.19
CA SER A 19 1.02 7.69 -3.77
C SER A 19 1.00 7.61 -5.28
N TYR A 20 0.33 8.55 -5.93
CA TYR A 20 0.26 8.68 -7.38
C TYR A 20 0.26 10.16 -7.77
N ARG A 21 0.71 10.45 -8.99
CA ARG A 21 0.61 11.79 -9.57
C ARG A 21 -0.74 11.94 -10.27
N LYS A 22 -1.43 13.03 -9.96
CA LYS A 22 -2.66 13.44 -10.65
C LYS A 22 -2.31 14.10 -11.99
N PRO A 23 -3.27 14.20 -12.93
CA PRO A 23 -3.08 14.91 -14.20
C PRO A 23 -2.65 16.38 -14.03
N ASN A 24 -3.06 17.01 -12.93
CA ASN A 24 -2.69 18.39 -12.59
C ASN A 24 -1.27 18.55 -12.00
N GLY A 25 -0.42 17.53 -12.10
CA GLY A 25 0.96 17.53 -11.61
C GLY A 25 1.11 17.39 -10.09
N LYS A 26 0.03 17.48 -9.30
CA LYS A 26 0.09 17.32 -7.85
C LYS A 26 0.16 15.84 -7.46
N THR A 27 0.90 15.54 -6.41
CA THR A 27 0.90 14.20 -5.80
C THR A 27 -0.33 14.06 -4.89
N SER A 28 -0.96 12.90 -4.94
CA SER A 28 -2.01 12.53 -4.01
C SER A 28 -1.80 11.10 -3.55
N SER A 29 -2.44 10.74 -2.45
CA SER A 29 -2.34 9.41 -1.87
C SER A 29 -3.74 8.81 -1.72
N ARG A 30 -3.86 7.50 -1.90
CA ARG A 30 -5.08 6.73 -1.64
C ARG A 30 -4.76 5.49 -0.83
N ILE A 31 -5.71 5.04 -0.01
CA ILE A 31 -5.61 3.74 0.64
C ILE A 31 -5.73 2.68 -0.45
N TYR A 32 -4.70 1.84 -0.59
CA TYR A 32 -4.68 0.74 -1.55
C TYR A 32 -5.26 -0.53 -0.93
N ARG A 33 -4.80 -0.87 0.28
CA ARG A 33 -5.25 -2.04 1.02
C ARG A 33 -5.19 -1.79 2.53
N LYS A 34 -6.14 -2.34 3.26
CA LYS A 34 -6.11 -2.37 4.73
C LYS A 34 -5.50 -3.69 5.18
N LEU A 35 -4.44 -3.64 6.00
CA LEU A 35 -3.79 -4.84 6.54
C LEU A 35 -4.54 -5.38 7.77
N GLY A 36 -5.05 -4.50 8.61
CA GLY A 36 -5.80 -4.89 9.80
C GLY A 36 -5.67 -3.90 10.94
N LYS A 37 -6.12 -4.32 12.13
CA LYS A 37 -5.90 -3.57 13.38
C LYS A 37 -4.46 -3.78 13.83
N TYR A 38 -3.83 -2.70 14.30
CA TYR A 38 -2.44 -2.75 14.75
C TYR A 38 -2.25 -3.71 15.92
N ASN A 39 -3.17 -3.73 16.89
CA ASN A 39 -3.06 -4.61 18.07
C ASN A 39 -3.15 -6.09 17.67
N ASP A 40 -4.14 -6.45 16.86
CA ASP A 40 -4.32 -7.83 16.38
C ASP A 40 -3.13 -8.30 15.54
N LEU A 41 -2.55 -7.41 14.73
CA LEU A 41 -1.32 -7.71 13.99
C LEU A 41 -0.14 -7.84 14.95
N LEU A 42 -0.04 -6.96 15.94
CA LEU A 42 1.06 -6.96 16.90
C LEU A 42 1.07 -8.25 17.73
N GLU A 43 -0.10 -8.78 18.12
CA GLU A 43 -0.23 -10.06 18.80
C GLU A 43 0.28 -11.23 17.94
N GLN A 44 0.02 -11.21 16.63
CA GLN A 44 0.55 -12.23 15.70
C GLN A 44 2.08 -12.21 15.61
N PHE A 45 2.69 -11.04 15.79
CA PHE A 45 4.16 -10.89 15.85
C PHE A 45 4.71 -10.91 17.29
N SER A 46 3.96 -11.48 18.24
CA SER A 46 4.37 -11.63 19.65
C SER A 46 4.74 -10.31 20.34
N GLY A 47 4.07 -9.21 20.00
CA GLY A 47 4.38 -7.89 20.56
C GLY A 47 5.48 -7.14 19.81
N ASP A 48 6.10 -7.74 18.78
CA ASP A 48 7.24 -7.16 18.08
C ASP A 48 6.82 -6.21 16.96
N SER A 49 6.82 -4.92 17.28
CA SER A 49 6.53 -3.85 16.32
C SER A 49 7.51 -3.81 15.15
N ASN A 50 8.77 -4.19 15.36
CA ASN A 50 9.76 -4.17 14.29
C ASN A 50 9.46 -5.27 13.26
N LYS A 51 9.12 -6.48 13.72
CA LYS A 51 8.70 -7.57 12.83
C LYS A 51 7.42 -7.24 12.09
N LEU A 52 6.42 -6.68 12.77
CA LEU A 52 5.19 -6.20 12.14
C LEU A 52 5.48 -5.18 11.03
N MET A 53 6.35 -4.20 11.32
CA MET A 53 6.68 -3.15 10.36
C MET A 53 7.52 -3.68 9.18
N ALA A 54 8.40 -4.65 9.41
CA ALA A 54 9.14 -5.33 8.35
C ALA A 54 8.20 -6.09 7.42
N TRP A 55 7.30 -6.91 7.99
CA TRP A 55 6.28 -7.64 7.23
C TRP A 55 5.36 -6.69 6.45
N ALA A 56 4.88 -5.61 7.07
CA ALA A 56 4.02 -4.65 6.39
C ALA A 56 4.74 -3.95 5.22
N LYS A 57 6.05 -3.70 5.33
CA LYS A 57 6.87 -3.16 4.23
C LYS A 57 7.03 -4.17 3.10
N GLU A 58 7.24 -5.45 3.42
CA GLU A 58 7.29 -6.52 2.41
C GLU A 58 5.96 -6.63 1.66
N GLU A 59 4.83 -6.58 2.37
CA GLU A 59 3.50 -6.54 1.76
C GLU A 59 3.33 -5.31 0.84
N ALA A 60 3.76 -4.12 1.27
CA ALA A 60 3.73 -2.94 0.42
C ALA A 60 4.64 -3.05 -0.81
N ALA A 61 5.77 -3.75 -0.70
CA ALA A 61 6.68 -4.03 -1.82
C ALA A 61 6.06 -5.00 -2.81
N LYS A 62 5.44 -6.10 -2.35
CA LYS A 62 4.69 -7.04 -3.19
C LYS A 62 3.55 -6.34 -3.93
N ASP A 63 2.73 -5.56 -3.24
CA ASP A 63 1.63 -4.78 -3.85
C ASP A 63 2.18 -3.81 -4.92
N THR A 64 3.34 -3.21 -4.68
CA THR A 64 3.99 -2.32 -5.65
C THR A 64 4.47 -3.08 -6.88
N ALA A 65 5.09 -4.25 -6.70
CA ALA A 65 5.55 -5.09 -7.81
C ALA A 65 4.36 -5.59 -8.66
N GLU A 66 3.29 -6.06 -8.03
CA GLU A 66 2.07 -6.50 -8.71
C GLU A 66 1.40 -5.35 -9.47
N TYR A 67 1.33 -4.16 -8.85
CA TYR A 67 0.80 -2.97 -9.51
C TYR A 67 1.60 -2.59 -10.76
N ASN A 68 2.94 -2.62 -10.69
CA ASN A 68 3.79 -2.33 -11.83
C ASN A 68 3.63 -3.38 -12.93
N ALA A 69 3.63 -4.67 -12.59
CA ALA A 69 3.42 -5.76 -13.56
C ALA A 69 2.06 -5.65 -14.27
N LYS A 70 0.99 -5.33 -13.53
CA LYS A 70 -0.34 -5.08 -14.12
C LYS A 70 -0.35 -3.84 -15.01
N LYS A 71 0.32 -2.75 -14.59
CA LYS A 71 0.36 -1.50 -15.35
C LYS A 71 1.15 -1.65 -16.65
N GLU A 72 2.28 -2.35 -16.62
CA GLU A 72 3.08 -2.66 -17.81
C GLU A 72 2.30 -3.52 -18.80
N LYS A 73 1.52 -4.49 -18.31
CA LYS A 73 0.64 -5.32 -19.14
C LYS A 73 -0.55 -4.56 -19.76
N VAL A 74 -0.94 -3.41 -19.21
CA VAL A 74 -2.07 -2.60 -19.69
C VAL A 74 -1.64 -1.52 -20.70
N SER A 75 -0.34 -1.31 -20.93
CA SER A 75 0.15 -0.54 -22.09
C SER A 75 0.09 -1.38 -23.37
N ILE A 76 -1.11 -1.85 -23.73
CA ILE A 76 -1.38 -2.45 -25.04
C ILE A 76 -1.90 -1.33 -25.95
N ASP A 77 -1.16 -1.15 -27.04
CA ASP A 77 -1.32 -0.22 -28.16
C ASP A 77 -2.74 0.35 -28.37
N PHE A 78 -2.88 1.67 -28.19
CA PHE A 78 -3.94 2.41 -28.87
C PHE A 78 -3.46 2.68 -30.30
N SER A 79 -3.63 1.71 -31.19
CA SER A 79 -3.47 1.95 -32.63
C SER A 79 -4.60 2.88 -33.07
N GLN A 80 -4.26 4.13 -33.33
CA GLN A 80 -5.13 5.14 -33.91
C GLN A 80 -5.56 4.67 -35.30
N THR A 81 -6.83 4.29 -35.47
CA THR A 81 -7.43 4.09 -36.79
C THR A 81 -7.80 5.45 -37.37
N TYR A 82 -7.21 5.74 -38.54
CA TYR A 82 -7.38 6.94 -39.37
C TYR A 82 -8.82 7.17 -39.83
#